data_AF-A0A951EU26-F1
#
_entry.id   AF-A0A951EU26-F1
#
_cell.length_a   1.000
_cell.length_b   1.000
_cell.length_c   1.000
_cell.angle_alpha   90.00
_cell.angle_beta   90.00
_cell.angle_gamma   90.00
#
_symmetry.space_group_name_H-M   'P 1'
#
loop_
_entity.id
_entity.type
_entity.pdbx_description
1 polymer ?
#
loop_
_entity_poly.entity_id
_entity_poly.type
_entity_poly.pdbx_seq_one_letter_code
_entity_poly.pdbx_strand_id
1 'polypeptide(L)' 'MFYSSQPEPIAFDIKWLEVVAGDDVAFAFAHMQCVEPTESVQRTPLDFRLTVGLRKVEGRWIIMHEHHSVPST' A
#
# COMPACT_ATOMS: atom_id res chain seq x y z
N MET A 1 -0.56 -12.92 -0.12
CA MET A 1 -2.00 -13.09 -0.35
C MET A 1 -2.60 -11.91 -1.13
N PHE A 2 -2.41 -10.64 -0.71
CA PHE A 2 -2.89 -9.46 -1.46
C PHE A 2 -2.24 -9.27 -2.84
N TYR A 3 -0.90 -9.39 -2.94
CA TYR A 3 -0.21 -9.27 -4.23
C TYR A 3 -0.59 -10.40 -5.20
N SER A 4 -0.67 -11.64 -4.70
CA SER A 4 -0.97 -12.84 -5.51
C SER A 4 -2.43 -12.94 -5.96
N SER A 5 -3.33 -12.12 -5.42
CA SER A 5 -4.75 -12.12 -5.83
C SER A 5 -5.05 -11.13 -6.96
N GLN A 6 -4.03 -10.45 -7.49
CA GLN A 6 -4.18 -9.50 -8.59
C GLN A 6 -4.02 -10.18 -9.96
N PRO A 7 -4.84 -9.81 -10.96
CA PRO A 7 -4.69 -10.31 -12.32
C PRO A 7 -3.38 -9.81 -12.95
N GLU A 8 -2.71 -10.65 -13.73
CA GLU A 8 -1.47 -10.26 -14.43
C GLU A 8 -1.73 -9.31 -15.62
N PRO A 9 -0.90 -8.28 -15.86
CA PRO A 9 0.20 -7.85 -15.01
C PRO A 9 -0.30 -7.18 -13.73
N ILE A 10 0.30 -7.57 -12.60
CA ILE A 10 -0.02 -7.02 -11.29
C ILE A 10 0.42 -5.55 -11.27
N ALA A 11 -0.53 -4.64 -11.03
CA ALA A 11 -0.27 -3.21 -10.98
C ALA A 11 -0.80 -2.61 -9.67
N PHE A 12 0.08 -1.88 -8.98
CA PHE A 12 -0.22 -1.07 -7.82
C PHE A 12 0.31 0.35 -8.08
N ASP A 13 -0.61 1.27 -8.40
CA ASP A 13 -0.26 2.66 -8.66
C ASP A 13 -0.26 3.46 -7.36
N ILE A 14 0.81 4.23 -7.12
CA ILE A 14 0.83 5.26 -6.09
C ILE A 14 0.24 6.53 -6.70
N LYS A 15 -0.98 6.91 -6.31
CA LYS A 15 -1.61 8.17 -6.76
C LYS A 15 -1.11 9.36 -5.94
N TRP A 16 -0.81 9.12 -4.67
CA TRP A 16 -0.28 10.11 -3.74
C TRP A 16 0.55 9.43 -2.66
N LEU A 17 1.63 10.08 -2.22
CA LEU A 17 2.51 9.60 -1.16
C LEU A 17 3.05 10.78 -0.36
N GLU A 18 2.95 10.68 0.96
CA GLU A 18 3.63 11.56 1.91
C GLU A 18 4.45 10.72 2.89
N VAL A 19 5.64 11.21 3.22
CA VAL A 19 6.55 10.56 4.16
C VAL A 19 6.95 11.56 5.24
N VAL A 20 6.79 11.17 6.50
CA VAL A 20 7.27 11.89 7.66
C VAL A 20 8.29 11.00 8.36
N ALA A 21 9.55 11.45 8.42
CA ALA A 21 10.65 10.68 9.01
C ALA A 21 11.36 11.48 10.10
N GLY A 22 11.53 10.85 11.26
CA GLY A 22 12.51 11.26 12.27
C GLY A 22 13.80 10.43 12.13
N ASP A 23 14.62 10.43 13.18
CA ASP A 23 15.91 9.75 13.16
C ASP A 23 15.76 8.22 13.06
N ASP A 24 14.86 7.65 13.88
CA ASP A 24 14.70 6.20 14.04
C ASP A 24 13.30 5.68 13.71
N VAL A 25 12.30 6.54 13.57
CA VAL A 25 10.91 6.17 13.26
C VAL A 25 10.40 7.02 12.11
N ALA A 26 9.64 6.41 11.20
CA ALA A 26 9.00 7.10 10.09
C ALA A 26 7.60 6.53 9.81
N PHE A 27 6.76 7.36 9.19
CA PHE A 27 5.49 6.97 8.63
C PHE A 27 5.43 7.35 7.15
N ALA A 28 4.87 6.46 6.33
CA ALA A 28 4.49 6.75 4.96
C ALA A 28 2.98 6.57 4.80
N PHE A 29 2.33 7.54 4.18
CA PHE A 29 0.90 7.56 3.92
C PHE A 29 0.69 7.61 2.41
N ALA A 30 -0.09 6.68 1.87
CA ALA A 30 -0.31 6.59 0.44
C ALA A 30 -1.78 6.40 0.10
N HIS A 31 -2.18 7.02 -1.01
CA HIS A 31 -3.37 6.65 -1.76
C HIS A 31 -2.92 5.80 -2.93
N MET A 32 -3.38 4.57 -2.96
CA MET A 32 -2.99 3.55 -3.92
C MET A 32 -4.19 3.15 -4.78
N GLN A 33 -3.93 2.71 -6.00
CA GLN A 33 -4.93 2.09 -6.86
C GLN A 33 -4.43 0.72 -7.32
N CYS A 34 -5.29 -0.29 -7.26
CA CYS A 34 -5.06 -1.59 -7.86
C CYS A 34 -6.30 -2.02 -8.65
N VAL A 35 -6.42 -3.32 -8.93
CA VAL A 35 -7.62 -3.89 -9.52
C VAL A 35 -8.37 -4.68 -8.45
N GLU A 36 -9.70 -4.66 -8.51
CA GLU A 36 -10.52 -5.53 -7.67
C GLU A 36 -10.15 -7.01 -7.91
N PRO A 37 -9.92 -7.80 -6.86
CA PRO A 37 -9.62 -9.22 -6.99
C PRO A 37 -10.91 -9.99 -7.25
N THR A 38 -11.40 -9.97 -8.50
CA THR A 38 -12.60 -10.71 -8.93
C THR A 38 -12.23 -11.80 -9.94
N GLU A 39 -13.05 -12.84 -10.03
CA GLU A 39 -12.94 -13.88 -11.07
C GLU A 39 -13.35 -13.36 -12.48
N SER A 40 -13.83 -12.13 -12.57
CA SER A 40 -14.25 -11.54 -13.82
C SER A 40 -13.06 -11.05 -14.65
N VAL A 41 -13.18 -11.13 -15.98
CA VAL A 41 -12.16 -10.61 -16.91
C VAL A 41 -12.09 -9.07 -16.85
N GLN A 42 -13.09 -8.41 -16.27
CA GLN A 42 -13.18 -6.96 -16.21
C GLN A 42 -12.31 -6.42 -15.07
N ARG A 43 -11.36 -5.55 -15.43
CA ARG A 43 -10.49 -4.88 -14.47
C ARG A 43 -11.19 -3.64 -13.91
N THR A 44 -11.82 -3.78 -12.76
CA THR A 44 -12.37 -2.64 -12.01
C THR A 44 -11.27 -2.01 -11.14
N PRO A 45 -11.00 -0.70 -11.25
CA PRO A 45 -10.05 -0.04 -10.35
C PRO A 45 -10.54 -0.06 -8.90
N LEU A 46 -9.64 -0.36 -7.97
CA LEU A 46 -9.87 -0.30 -6.53
C LEU A 46 -8.92 0.71 -5.90
N ASP A 47 -9.47 1.80 -5.41
CA ASP A 47 -8.74 2.81 -4.66
C ASP A 47 -8.70 2.45 -3.16
N PHE A 48 -7.51 2.51 -2.55
CA PHE A 48 -7.32 2.19 -1.14
C PHE A 48 -6.24 3.07 -0.51
N ARG A 49 -6.27 3.14 0.83
CA ARG A 49 -5.27 3.86 1.62
C ARG A 49 -4.28 2.87 2.23
N LEU A 50 -3.01 3.23 2.20
CA LEU A 50 -1.91 2.51 2.85
C LEU A 50 -1.24 3.44 3.87
N THR A 51 -1.05 2.95 5.10
CA THR A 51 -0.16 3.57 6.09
C THR A 51 0.92 2.57 6.47
N VAL A 52 2.17 2.98 6.33
CA VAL A 52 3.35 2.16 6.67
C VAL A 52 4.08 2.81 7.83
N GLY A 53 4.26 2.08 8.93
CA GLY A 53 5.13 2.45 10.03
C GLY A 53 6.50 1.79 9.86
N LEU A 54 7.58 2.57 9.93
CA LEU A 54 8.95 2.09 9.76
C LEU A 54 9.80 2.42 10.98
N ARG A 55 10.80 1.58 11.24
CA ARG A 55 11.88 1.85 12.20
C ARG A 55 13.23 1.63 11.54
N LYS A 56 14.19 2.50 11.84
CA LYS A 56 15.58 2.32 11.41
C LYS A 56 16.28 1.33 12.33
N VAL A 57 16.80 0.25 11.76
CA VAL A 57 17.55 -0.80 12.46
C VAL A 57 18.86 -0.98 11.72
N GLU A 58 19.98 -0.81 12.42
CA GLU A 58 21.33 -0.92 11.83
C GLU A 58 21.52 -0.06 10.56
N GLY A 59 20.99 1.17 10.60
CA GLY A 59 21.08 2.11 9.49
C GLY A 59 20.09 1.87 8.34
N ARG A 60 19.21 0.87 8.44
CA ARG A 60 18.23 0.52 7.40
C ARG A 60 16.80 0.72 7.87
N TRP A 61 15.95 1.30 7.04
CA TRP A 61 14.52 1.40 7.32
C TRP A 61 13.85 0.05 7.12
N ILE A 62 13.18 -0.44 8.16
CA ILE A 62 12.44 -1.70 8.15
C ILE A 62 10.96 -1.39 8.39
N ILE A 63 10.09 -2.02 7.61
CA ILE A 63 8.64 -1.94 7.79
C ILE A 63 8.28 -2.70 9.06
N MET A 64 7.72 -1.97 10.03
CA MET A 64 7.27 -2.53 11.31
C MET A 64 5.78 -2.79 11.32
N HIS A 65 5.01 -2.00 10.55
CA HIS A 65 3.57 -2.15 10.45
C HIS A 65 3.05 -1.64 9.12
N GLU A 66 2.01 -2.29 8.62
CA GLU A 66 1.21 -1.80 7.49
C GLU A 66 -0.27 -1.87 7.85
N HIS A 67 -0.99 -0.82 7.49
CA HIS A 67 -2.44 -0.77 7.55
C HIS A 67 -3.00 -0.46 6.16
N HIS A 68 -3.89 -1.32 5.69
CA HIS A 68 -4.61 -1.17 4.43
C HIS A 68 -6.09 -0.93 4.72
N SER A 69 -6.71 0.05 4.07
CA SER A 69 -8.14 0.30 4.23
C SER A 69 -8.81 0.83 2.98
N VAL A 70 -10.04 0.38 2.75
CA VAL A 70 -10.98 0.94 1.78
C VAL A 70 -12.04 1.72 2.57
N PRO A 71 -12.52 2.88 2.10
CA PRO A 71 -13.62 3.58 2.76
C PRO A 71 -14.87 2.70 2.85
N SER A 72 -15.57 2.71 3.99
CA SER A 72 -16.93 2.17 4.05
C SER A 72 -17.89 3.23 3.51
N THR A 73 -18.79 2.81 2.63
CA THR A 73 -20.01 3.57 2.31
C THR A 73 -21.03 3.45 3.43
#